data_AF-A0A1I6F8G8-F1
#
_entry.id   AF-A0A1I6F8G8-F1
#
_cell.length_a   1.000
_cell.length_b   1.000
_cell.length_c   1.000
_cell.angle_alpha   90.00
_cell.angle_beta   90.00
_cell.angle_gamma   90.00
#
_symmetry.space_group_name_H-M   'P 1'
#
loop_
_entity.id
_entity.type
_entity.pdbx_description
1 polymer ?
#
loop_
_entity_poly.entity_id
_entity_poly.type
_entity_poly.pdbx_seq_one_letter_code
_entity_poly.pdbx_strand_id
1 'polypeptide(L)'
;MTATIALIAWIVNTAIGLVLLLRLLRARRRIPALAYWHLVTSLVGLGVWIAFVATGSALLAWTGFAVLTLHLTLGDTLMVKGWRRSNPDARGIVYFRATMSLLKRPLPLVHSCLSPLAWFPAFAAAVISS
;
A
#
# COMPACT_ATOMS: atom_id res chain seq x y z
N MET A 1 19.42 -8.52 -3.36
CA MET A 1 19.25 -7.06 -3.16
C MET A 1 17.81 -6.60 -3.38
N THR A 2 17.14 -6.96 -4.49
CA THR A 2 15.75 -6.56 -4.80
C THR A 2 14.75 -6.90 -3.68
N ALA A 3 14.82 -8.12 -3.12
CA ALA A 3 13.94 -8.54 -2.02
C ALA A 3 14.09 -7.67 -0.75
N THR A 4 15.32 -7.27 -0.41
CA THR A 4 15.63 -6.40 0.73
C THR A 4 15.13 -4.98 0.51
N ILE A 5 15.28 -4.44 -0.71
CA ILE A 5 14.75 -3.11 -1.08
C ILE A 5 13.23 -3.11 -0.92
N ALA A 6 12.54 -4.13 -1.45
CA ALA A 6 11.10 -4.29 -1.29
C ALA A 6 10.69 -4.33 0.19
N LEU A 7 11.43 -5.11 1.00
CA LEU A 7 11.18 -5.23 2.43
C LEU A 7 11.30 -3.88 3.16
N ILE A 8 12.40 -3.15 2.94
CA ILE A 8 12.63 -1.85 3.57
C ILE A 8 11.53 -0.86 3.15
N ALA A 9 11.24 -0.76 1.85
CA ALA A 9 10.20 0.12 1.34
C ALA A 9 8.83 -0.22 1.96
N TRP A 10 8.49 -1.50 2.07
CA TRP A 10 7.22 -1.94 2.66
C TRP A 10 7.14 -1.67 4.16
N ILE A 11 8.21 -1.87 4.92
CA ILE A 11 8.27 -1.54 6.35
C ILE A 11 8.04 -0.03 6.55
N VAL A 12 8.79 0.81 5.83
CA VAL A 12 8.66 2.27 5.90
C VAL A 12 7.26 2.70 5.49
N ASN A 13 6.70 2.12 4.42
CA ASN A 13 5.37 2.44 3.96
C ASN A 13 4.29 2.05 4.98
N THR A 14 4.44 0.89 5.62
CA THR A 14 3.54 0.42 6.69
C THR A 14 3.61 1.36 7.90
N ALA A 15 4.81 1.78 8.31
CA ALA A 15 4.97 2.72 9.42
C ALA A 15 4.27 4.07 9.14
N ILE A 16 4.42 4.61 7.93
CA ILE A 16 3.71 5.84 7.53
C ILE A 16 2.20 5.63 7.50
N GLY A 17 1.73 4.48 7.00
CA GLY A 17 0.30 4.10 7.03
C GLY A 17 -0.27 4.05 8.45
N LEU A 18 0.49 3.50 9.40
CA LEU A 18 0.12 3.49 10.83
C LEU A 18 0.06 4.91 11.40
N VAL A 19 1.02 5.78 11.07
CA VAL A 19 0.98 7.19 11.49
C VAL A 19 -0.29 7.89 10.95
N LEU A 20 -0.64 7.67 9.68
CA LEU A 20 -1.88 8.20 9.09
C LEU A 20 -3.12 7.68 9.82
N LEU A 21 -3.18 6.37 10.10
CA LEU A 21 -4.28 5.74 10.82
C LEU A 21 -4.43 6.30 12.24
N LEU A 22 -3.32 6.40 12.98
CA LEU A 22 -3.29 6.97 14.33
C LEU A 22 -3.74 8.43 14.34
N ARG A 23 -3.36 9.23 13.34
CA ARG A 23 -3.84 10.61 13.19
C ARG A 23 -5.36 10.66 12.98
N LEU A 24 -5.92 9.76 12.17
CA LEU A 24 -7.37 9.66 11.95
C LEU A 24 -8.12 9.24 13.23
N LEU A 25 -7.57 8.27 13.96
CA LEU A 25 -8.09 7.82 15.26
C LEU A 25 -8.07 8.95 16.30
N ARG A 26 -6.94 9.65 16.42
CA ARG A 26 -6.80 10.81 17.34
C ARG A 26 -7.77 11.94 16.98
N ALA A 27 -8.03 12.16 15.70
CA ALA A 27 -9.03 13.10 15.22
C ALA A 27 -10.49 12.59 15.36
N ARG A 28 -10.70 11.42 15.99
CA ARG A 28 -12.01 10.77 16.20
C ARG A 28 -12.84 10.63 14.93
N ARG A 29 -12.18 10.46 13.77
CA ARG A 29 -12.85 10.30 12.48
C ARG A 29 -13.31 8.84 12.32
N ARG A 30 -14.49 8.65 11.73
CA ARG A 30 -14.98 7.31 11.39
C ARG A 30 -14.06 6.66 10.36
N ILE A 31 -13.54 5.48 10.69
CA ILE A 31 -12.63 4.73 9.82
C ILE A 31 -13.43 3.74 8.98
N PRO A 32 -13.29 3.74 7.66
CA PRO A 32 -13.97 2.78 6.81
C PRO A 32 -13.39 1.37 7.03
N ALA A 33 -14.25 0.34 6.98
CA ALA A 33 -13.84 -1.08 7.08
C ALA A 33 -12.67 -1.43 6.14
N LEU A 34 -12.65 -0.83 4.95
CA LEU A 34 -11.61 -1.03 3.94
C LEU A 34 -10.20 -0.62 4.43
N ALA A 35 -10.08 0.34 5.35
CA ALA A 35 -8.79 0.73 5.93
C ALA A 35 -8.20 -0.38 6.82
N TYR A 36 -9.06 -1.15 7.49
CA TYR A 36 -8.63 -2.32 8.27
C TYR A 36 -8.16 -3.45 7.35
N TRP A 37 -8.90 -3.75 6.27
CA TRP A 37 -8.46 -4.71 5.27
C TRP A 37 -7.14 -4.32 4.61
N HIS A 38 -6.97 -3.03 4.31
CA HIS A 38 -5.71 -2.50 3.79
C HIS A 38 -4.56 -2.69 4.80
N LEU A 39 -4.77 -2.41 6.08
CA LEU A 39 -3.77 -2.66 7.12
C LEU A 39 -3.45 -4.16 7.26
N VAL A 40 -4.47 -5.01 7.37
CA VAL A 40 -4.31 -6.46 7.54
C VAL A 40 -3.53 -7.06 6.38
N THR A 41 -3.89 -6.71 5.14
CA THR A 41 -3.14 -7.18 3.96
C THR A 41 -1.70 -6.69 3.94
N SER A 42 -1.41 -5.49 4.45
CA SER A 42 -0.03 -5.02 4.62
C SER A 42 0.76 -5.90 5.59
N LEU A 43 0.18 -6.21 6.75
CA LEU A 43 0.84 -6.99 7.79
C LEU A 43 1.03 -8.46 7.38
N VAL A 44 -0.01 -9.07 6.78
CA VAL A 44 0.06 -10.43 6.25
C VAL A 44 1.10 -10.51 5.13
N GLY A 45 1.04 -9.58 4.17
CA GLY A 45 1.99 -9.52 3.07
C GLY A 45 3.43 -9.33 3.55
N LEU A 46 3.65 -8.46 4.53
CA LEU A 46 4.95 -8.24 5.14
C LEU A 46 5.47 -9.51 5.86
N GLY A 47 4.61 -10.21 6.60
CA GLY A 47 4.96 -11.48 7.23
C GLY A 47 5.36 -12.55 6.20
N VAL A 48 4.59 -12.70 5.13
CA VAL A 48 4.92 -13.61 4.01
C VAL A 48 6.23 -13.21 3.35
N TRP A 49 6.47 -11.90 3.13
CA TRP A 49 7.69 -11.41 2.52
C TRP A 49 8.93 -11.64 3.39
N ILE A 50 8.82 -11.47 4.71
CA ILE A 50 9.89 -11.82 5.66
C ILE A 50 10.20 -13.31 5.59
N ALA A 51 9.18 -14.17 5.56
CA ALA A 51 9.35 -15.61 5.42
C ALA A 51 10.03 -15.98 4.09
N PHE A 52 9.68 -15.29 2.99
CA PHE A 52 10.39 -15.42 1.72
C PHE A 52 11.88 -15.04 1.86
N VAL A 53 12.19 -13.86 2.41
CA VAL A 53 13.59 -13.41 2.59
C VAL A 53 14.39 -14.39 3.45
N ALA A 54 13.78 -15.02 4.45
CA ALA A 54 14.44 -15.99 5.32
C ALA A 54 14.67 -17.37 4.66
N THR A 55 13.80 -17.78 3.74
CA THR A 55 13.81 -19.16 3.19
C THR A 55 14.24 -19.25 1.73
N GLY A 56 14.21 -18.14 0.99
CA GLY A 56 14.42 -18.12 -0.46
C GLY A 56 13.31 -18.77 -1.28
N SER A 57 12.17 -19.12 -0.67
CA SER A 57 11.10 -19.87 -1.35
C SER A 57 10.40 -19.04 -2.44
N ALA A 58 10.47 -19.52 -3.69
CA ALA A 58 9.79 -18.95 -4.84
C ALA A 58 8.27 -18.79 -4.63
N LEU A 59 7.64 -19.80 -4.02
CA LEU A 59 6.21 -19.78 -3.73
C LEU A 59 5.84 -18.64 -2.76
N LEU A 60 6.66 -18.41 -1.73
CA LEU A 60 6.46 -17.31 -0.79
C LEU A 60 6.69 -15.95 -1.47
N ALA A 61 7.65 -15.85 -2.40
CA ALA A 61 7.88 -14.64 -3.18
C ALA A 61 6.64 -14.25 -3.99
N TRP A 62 6.09 -15.19 -4.77
CA TRP A 62 4.87 -14.95 -5.55
C TRP A 62 3.64 -14.69 -4.68
N THR A 63 3.50 -15.41 -3.57
CA THR A 63 2.39 -15.21 -2.62
C THR A 63 2.47 -13.81 -2.00
N GLY A 64 3.65 -13.41 -1.51
CA GLY A 64 3.86 -12.09 -0.93
C GLY A 64 3.63 -10.96 -1.94
N PHE A 65 4.07 -11.16 -3.19
CA PHE A 65 3.82 -10.22 -4.28
C PHE A 65 2.33 -10.10 -4.65
N ALA A 66 1.60 -11.22 -4.69
CA ALA A 66 0.16 -11.22 -4.93
C ALA A 66 -0.59 -10.46 -3.82
N VAL A 67 -0.23 -10.70 -2.55
CA VAL A 67 -0.80 -9.97 -1.40
C VAL A 67 -0.44 -8.49 -1.45
N LEU A 68 0.79 -8.13 -1.83
CA LEU A 68 1.20 -6.73 -2.04
C LEU A 68 0.35 -6.05 -3.12
N THR A 69 0.12 -6.72 -4.24
CA THR A 69 -0.72 -6.18 -5.34
C THR A 69 -2.16 -5.96 -4.90
N LEU A 70 -2.73 -6.89 -4.14
CA LEU A 70 -4.05 -6.71 -3.53
C LEU A 70 -4.05 -5.52 -2.55
N HIS A 71 -3.03 -5.42 -1.69
CA HIS A 71 -2.86 -4.32 -0.74
C HIS A 71 -2.86 -2.95 -1.43
N LEU A 72 -2.13 -2.80 -2.53
CA LEU A 72 -2.10 -1.58 -3.35
C LEU A 72 -3.49 -1.25 -3.91
N THR A 73 -4.18 -2.25 -4.45
CA THR A 73 -5.54 -2.09 -5.00
C THR A 73 -6.53 -1.61 -3.95
N LEU A 74 -6.42 -2.10 -2.70
CA LEU A 74 -7.23 -1.62 -1.57
C LEU A 74 -6.89 -0.16 -1.23
N GLY A 75 -5.62 0.23 -1.28
CA GLY A 75 -5.14 1.60 -1.08
C GLY A 75 -5.71 2.58 -2.12
N ASP A 76 -5.64 2.21 -3.39
CA ASP A 76 -6.22 2.99 -4.49
C ASP A 76 -7.74 3.12 -4.36
N THR A 77 -8.40 2.03 -3.97
CA THR A 77 -9.85 2.03 -3.72
C THR A 77 -10.21 2.97 -2.56
N LEU A 78 -9.42 2.99 -1.48
CA LEU A 78 -9.59 3.93 -0.36
C LEU A 78 -9.43 5.38 -0.81
N MET A 79 -8.38 5.67 -1.59
CA MET A 79 -8.11 6.99 -2.13
C MET A 79 -9.29 7.48 -2.99
N VAL A 80 -9.70 6.67 -3.97
CA VAL A 80 -10.79 7.01 -4.90
C VAL A 80 -12.12 7.17 -4.19
N LYS A 81 -12.51 6.22 -3.32
CA LYS A 81 -13.76 6.31 -2.56
C LYS A 81 -13.76 7.50 -1.60
N GLY A 82 -12.63 7.76 -0.95
CA GLY A 82 -12.45 8.92 -0.07
C GLY A 82 -12.63 10.23 -0.84
N TRP A 83 -11.98 10.36 -1.99
CA TRP A 83 -12.09 11.54 -2.83
C TRP A 83 -13.50 11.75 -3.39
N ARG A 84 -14.17 10.70 -3.88
CA ARG A 84 -15.55 10.77 -4.39
C ARG A 84 -16.55 11.23 -3.32
N ARG A 85 -16.39 10.83 -2.06
CA ARG A 85 -17.29 11.28 -0.97
C ARG A 85 -17.25 12.79 -0.76
N SER A 86 -16.11 13.43 -1.01
CA SER A 86 -15.97 14.88 -0.93
C SER A 86 -16.28 15.60 -2.24
N ASN A 87 -16.45 14.86 -3.33
CA ASN A 87 -16.64 15.38 -4.68
C ASN A 87 -17.69 14.54 -5.44
N PRO A 88 -18.96 14.50 -4.98
CA PRO A 88 -19.96 13.57 -5.51
C PRO A 88 -20.29 13.83 -6.99
N ASP A 89 -20.29 15.10 -7.40
CA ASP A 89 -20.69 15.53 -8.75
C ASP A 89 -19.52 15.61 -9.74
N ALA A 90 -18.31 15.22 -9.33
CA ALA A 90 -17.12 15.39 -10.15
C ALA A 90 -17.12 14.46 -11.37
N ARG A 91 -16.92 15.05 -12.56
CA ARG A 91 -16.86 14.35 -13.85
C ARG A 91 -15.43 14.08 -14.32
N GLY A 92 -15.28 13.11 -15.24
CA GLY A 92 -14.00 12.75 -15.88
C GLY A 92 -13.24 11.62 -15.18
N ILE A 93 -11.92 11.55 -15.41
CA ILE A 93 -11.05 10.46 -14.92
C ILE A 93 -10.82 10.62 -13.40
N VAL A 94 -11.65 9.93 -12.62
CA VAL A 94 -11.67 10.07 -11.16
C VAL A 94 -10.36 9.63 -10.50
N TYR A 95 -9.73 8.56 -10.99
CA TYR A 95 -8.47 8.08 -10.44
C TYR A 95 -7.40 9.18 -10.53
N PHE A 96 -7.20 9.75 -11.72
CA PHE A 96 -6.23 10.83 -11.93
C PHE A 96 -6.50 12.04 -11.02
N ARG A 97 -7.76 12.49 -10.92
CA ARG A 97 -8.11 13.61 -10.03
C ARG A 97 -7.87 13.30 -8.55
N ALA A 98 -8.18 12.08 -8.11
CA ALA A 98 -7.92 11.62 -6.75
C ALA A 98 -6.41 11.60 -6.46
N THR A 99 -5.59 11.10 -7.38
CA THR A 99 -4.12 11.10 -7.29
C THR A 99 -3.58 12.53 -7.24
N MET A 100 -4.02 13.41 -8.14
CA MET A 100 -3.60 14.82 -8.14
C MET A 100 -3.99 15.54 -6.85
N SER A 101 -5.08 15.14 -6.18
CA SER A 101 -5.47 15.70 -4.89
C SER A 101 -4.46 15.40 -3.76
N LEU A 102 -3.64 14.35 -3.91
CA LEU A 102 -2.59 14.01 -2.95
C LEU A 102 -1.45 15.05 -2.96
N LEU A 103 -1.26 15.81 -4.04
CA LEU A 103 -0.24 16.87 -4.10
C LEU A 103 -0.43 17.92 -2.99
N LYS A 104 -1.66 18.10 -2.50
CA LYS A 104 -1.99 19.01 -1.39
C LYS A 104 -1.86 18.35 -0.01
N ARG A 105 -1.49 17.07 0.06
CA ARG A 105 -1.48 16.24 1.27
C ARG A 105 -0.13 15.51 1.35
N PRO A 106 0.91 16.14 1.92
CA PRO A 106 2.29 15.68 1.79
C PRO A 106 2.51 14.27 2.36
N LEU A 107 1.91 13.95 3.51
CA LEU A 107 2.10 12.63 4.12
C LEU A 107 1.42 11.49 3.33
N PRO A 108 0.13 11.61 2.93
CA PRO A 108 -0.46 10.67 1.97
C PRO A 108 0.28 10.57 0.63
N LEU A 109 0.84 11.68 0.14
CA LEU A 109 1.63 11.67 -1.09
C LEU A 109 2.88 10.79 -0.92
N VAL A 110 3.68 11.01 0.13
CA VAL A 110 4.86 10.19 0.42
C VAL A 110 4.49 8.71 0.55
N HIS A 111 3.42 8.41 1.28
CA HIS A 111 2.90 7.05 1.42
C HIS A 111 2.57 6.41 0.06
N SER A 112 1.90 7.14 -0.83
CA SER A 112 1.59 6.65 -2.18
C SER A 112 2.85 6.45 -3.03
N CYS A 113 3.83 7.34 -2.94
CA CYS A 113 5.08 7.27 -3.71
C CYS A 113 6.00 6.12 -3.28
N LEU A 114 5.89 5.61 -2.05
CA LEU A 114 6.63 4.44 -1.61
C LEU A 114 6.08 3.13 -2.17
N SER A 115 4.81 3.11 -2.59
CA SER A 115 4.17 1.91 -3.14
C SER A 115 4.88 1.33 -4.36
N PRO A 116 5.26 2.11 -5.41
CA PRO A 116 6.06 1.58 -6.52
C PRO A 116 7.45 1.10 -6.09
N LEU A 117 8.06 1.72 -5.08
CA LEU A 117 9.37 1.30 -4.55
C LEU A 117 9.32 -0.04 -3.81
N ALA A 118 8.15 -0.43 -3.28
CA ALA A 118 7.93 -1.79 -2.78
C ALA A 118 7.57 -2.75 -3.92
N TRP A 119 6.67 -2.33 -4.82
CA TRP A 119 6.08 -3.21 -5.83
C TRP A 119 7.06 -3.68 -6.89
N PHE A 120 7.84 -2.78 -7.51
CA PHE A 120 8.76 -3.17 -8.59
C PHE A 120 9.88 -4.09 -8.11
N PRO A 121 10.57 -3.82 -6.98
CA PRO A 121 11.59 -4.74 -6.47
C PRO A 121 10.98 -6.06 -5.97
N ALA A 122 9.74 -6.06 -5.46
CA ALA A 122 9.05 -7.29 -5.10
C ALA A 122 8.74 -8.15 -6.33
N PHE A 123 8.20 -7.54 -7.39
CA PHE A 123 7.97 -8.23 -8.66
C PHE A 123 9.27 -8.81 -9.21
N ALA A 124 10.33 -7.99 -9.28
CA ALA A 124 11.64 -8.44 -9.75
C ALA A 124 12.19 -9.60 -8.89
N ALA A 125 12.05 -9.53 -7.57
CA ALA A 125 12.48 -10.61 -6.68
C ALA A 125 11.67 -11.90 -6.91
N ALA A 126 10.36 -11.83 -7.11
CA ALA A 126 9.53 -12.99 -7.41
C ALA A 126 9.94 -13.64 -8.75
N VAL A 127 10.16 -12.84 -9.79
CA VAL A 127 10.63 -13.32 -11.10
C VAL A 127 12.02 -13.96 -11.00
N ILE A 128 12.97 -13.33 -10.30
CA ILE A 128 14.35 -13.84 -10.13
C ILE A 128 14.38 -15.15 -9.32
N SER A 129 13.43 -15.32 -8.39
CA SER A 129 13.38 -16.52 -7.54
C SER A 129 12.65 -17.69 -8.21
N SER A 130 12.16 -17.52 -9.45
CA SER A 130 11.40 -18.53 -10.19
C SER A 130 12.30 -19.46 -10.98
#